data_AF-R9AXR7-F1
#
_entry.id   AF-R9AXR7-F1
#
_cell.length_a   1.000
_cell.length_b   1.000
_cell.length_c   1.000
_cell.angle_alpha   90.00
_cell.angle_beta   90.00
_cell.angle_gamma   90.00
#
_symmetry.space_group_name_H-M   'P 1'
#
loop_
_entity.id
_entity.type
_entity.pdbx_description
1 polymer ?
#
loop_
_entity_poly.entity_id
_entity_poly.type
_entity_poly.pdbx_seq_one_letter_code
_entity_poly.pdbx_strand_id
1 'polypeptide(L)'
;MSFSASHRIYVKSLYKRYLKQGLDWYIRRDLWRDYAIEIRAKFEANRNITNPRQLAKVLEHFEERLANRKHPDPYIPVLMPGGSKVERNAPPPMFSTEEKQQVLDTLKADKIIT
;
A
#
# COMPACT_ATOMS: atom_id res chain seq x y z
N MET A 1 -0.01 1.74 31.29
CA MET A 1 -1.14 1.13 30.55
C MET A 1 -0.66 0.73 29.16
N SER A 2 -1.01 -0.46 28.70
CA SER A 2 -0.52 -1.02 27.43
C SER A 2 -1.65 -0.97 26.40
N PHE A 3 -1.50 -0.20 25.31
CA PHE A 3 -2.47 -0.22 24.22
C PHE A 3 -2.53 -1.60 23.57
N SER A 4 -3.70 -1.97 23.02
CA SER A 4 -3.89 -3.22 22.28
C SER A 4 -2.92 -3.35 21.11
N ALA A 5 -2.61 -4.58 20.70
CA ALA A 5 -1.75 -4.82 19.55
C ALA A 5 -2.35 -4.24 18.25
N SER A 6 -3.67 -4.37 18.07
CA SER A 6 -4.41 -3.82 16.93
C SER A 6 -4.27 -2.31 16.82
N HIS A 7 -4.38 -1.59 17.95
CA HIS A 7 -4.21 -0.15 17.97
C HIS A 7 -2.80 0.27 17.52
N ARG A 8 -1.76 -0.42 17.99
CA ARG A 8 -0.37 -0.13 17.59
C ARG A 8 -0.15 -0.36 16.10
N ILE A 9 -0.71 -1.43 15.54
CA ILE A 9 -0.63 -1.72 14.09
C ILE A 9 -1.33 -0.62 13.30
N TYR A 10 -2.51 -0.20 13.75
CA TYR A 10 -3.28 0.87 13.10
C TYR A 10 -2.52 2.20 13.10
N VAL A 11 -1.99 2.64 14.23
CA VAL A 11 -1.21 3.90 14.33
C VAL A 11 0.06 3.84 13.48
N LYS A 12 0.77 2.70 13.48
CA LYS A 12 1.94 2.49 12.61
C LYS A 12 1.57 2.58 11.12
N SER A 13 0.44 2.01 10.73
CA SER A 13 -0.08 2.10 9.36
C SER A 13 -0.44 3.54 8.97
N LEU A 14 -1.13 4.26 9.86
CA LEU A 14 -1.47 5.68 9.67
C LEU A 14 -0.21 6.55 9.51
N TYR A 15 0.79 6.37 10.37
CA TYR A 15 2.08 7.06 10.28
C TYR A 15 2.79 6.77 8.96
N LYS A 16 2.83 5.51 8.52
CA LYS A 16 3.40 5.11 7.23
C LYS A 16 2.68 5.79 6.06
N ARG A 17 1.34 5.85 6.09
CA ARG A 17 0.54 6.52 5.05
C ARG A 17 0.86 8.01 4.98
N TYR A 18 1.01 8.70 6.13
CA TYR A 18 1.41 10.11 6.18
C TYR A 18 2.77 10.38 5.55
N LEU A 19 3.78 9.56 5.86
CA LEU A 19 5.12 9.72 5.29
C LEU A 19 5.13 9.45 3.78
N LYS A 20 4.37 8.45 3.33
CA LYS A 20 4.23 8.11 1.91
C LYS A 20 3.54 9.23 1.13
N GLN A 21 2.43 9.75 1.64
CA GLN A 21 1.76 10.89 1.06
C GLN A 21 2.66 12.13 1.01
N GLY A 22 3.46 12.37 2.05
CA GLY A 22 4.48 13.42 2.02
C GLY A 22 5.47 13.22 0.88
N LEU A 23 5.89 11.98 0.61
CA LEU A 23 6.78 11.67 -0.50
C LEU A 23 6.16 11.92 -1.86
N ASP A 24 4.87 11.64 -2.01
CA ASP A 24 4.16 11.83 -3.27
C ASP A 24 4.10 13.32 -3.65
N TRP A 25 3.99 14.23 -2.67
CA TRP A 25 4.00 15.68 -2.90
C TRP A 25 5.41 16.28 -3.01
N TYR A 26 6.35 15.83 -2.19
CA TYR A 26 7.70 16.41 -2.15
C TYR A 26 8.68 15.61 -3.02
N ILE A 27 8.97 16.15 -4.21
CA ILE A 27 9.99 15.58 -5.13
C ILE A 27 11.39 15.66 -4.51
N ARG A 28 11.72 16.78 -3.87
CA ARG A 28 13.03 17.02 -3.24
C ARG A 28 13.11 16.37 -1.86
N ARG A 29 14.19 15.61 -1.61
CA ARG A 29 14.39 14.88 -0.36
C ARG A 29 14.69 15.76 0.85
N ASP A 30 15.32 16.92 0.66
CA ASP A 30 15.66 17.82 1.77
C ASP A 30 14.37 18.34 2.44
N LEU A 31 13.49 18.95 1.63
CA LEU A 31 12.19 19.46 2.07
C LEU A 31 11.30 18.36 2.65
N TRP A 32 11.33 17.16 2.04
CA TRP A 32 10.58 16.04 2.57
C TRP A 32 11.06 15.60 3.97
N ARG A 33 12.38 15.65 4.25
CA ARG A 33 12.92 15.27 5.55
C ARG A 33 12.44 16.20 6.66
N ASP A 34 12.41 17.50 6.39
CA ASP A 34 11.87 18.49 7.32
C ASP A 34 10.39 18.19 7.63
N TYR A 35 9.59 17.96 6.58
CA TYR A 35 8.20 17.57 6.73
C TYR A 35 8.02 16.23 7.48
N ALA A 36 8.90 15.25 7.27
CA ALA A 36 8.86 13.98 7.97
C ALA A 36 9.15 14.14 9.47
N ILE A 37 10.07 15.04 9.84
CA ILE A 37 10.35 15.39 11.24
C ILE A 37 9.12 16.04 11.87
N GLU A 38 8.45 16.96 11.17
CA GLU A 38 7.19 17.55 11.67
C GLU A 38 6.10 16.50 11.90
N ILE A 39 5.93 15.56 10.97
CA ILE A 39 4.97 14.45 11.13
C ILE A 39 5.32 13.67 12.39
N ARG A 40 6.60 13.31 12.58
CA ARG A 40 7.03 12.58 13.77
C ARG A 40 6.75 13.35 15.05
N ALA A 41 7.07 14.64 15.09
CA ALA A 41 6.80 15.49 16.25
C ALA A 41 5.30 15.52 16.60
N LYS A 42 4.41 15.60 15.60
CA LYS A 42 2.95 15.54 15.79
C LYS A 42 2.49 14.21 16.38
N PHE A 43 3.06 13.09 15.96
CA PHE A 43 2.72 11.77 16.51
C PHE A 43 3.26 11.59 17.94
N GLU A 44 4.49 12.02 18.22
CA GLU A 44 5.07 11.93 19.57
C GLU A 44 4.31 12.83 20.57
N ALA A 45 3.87 14.03 20.15
CA ALA A 45 3.06 14.91 20.98
C ALA A 45 1.74 14.26 21.45
N ASN A 46 1.18 13.35 20.65
CA ASN A 46 -0.07 12.65 20.92
C ASN A 46 0.12 11.22 21.47
N ARG A 47 1.35 10.84 21.84
CA ARG A 47 1.70 9.46 22.24
C ARG A 47 1.04 9.00 23.54
N ASN A 48 0.85 9.91 24.49
CA ASN A 48 0.44 9.61 25.86
C ASN A 48 -1.04 9.93 26.14
N ILE A 49 -1.91 9.91 25.13
CA ILE A 49 -3.34 10.16 25.31
C ILE A 49 -4.00 8.96 26.00
N THR A 50 -4.50 9.17 27.22
CA THR A 50 -5.17 8.12 28.01
C THR A 50 -6.67 8.02 27.73
N ASN A 51 -7.32 9.16 27.41
CA ASN A 51 -8.77 9.20 27.22
C ASN A 51 -9.16 8.64 25.83
N PRO A 52 -9.99 7.57 25.77
CA PRO A 52 -10.34 6.93 24.50
C PRO A 52 -11.17 7.83 23.57
N ARG A 53 -12.01 8.73 24.12
CA ARG A 53 -12.80 9.66 23.30
C ARG A 53 -11.92 10.71 22.63
N GLN A 54 -10.91 11.20 23.36
CA GLN A 54 -9.93 12.14 22.79
C GLN A 54 -9.08 11.45 21.73
N LEU A 55 -8.63 10.22 22.01
CA LEU A 55 -7.86 9.42 21.05
C LEU A 55 -8.63 9.20 19.74
N ALA A 56 -9.92 8.84 19.81
CA ALA A 56 -10.76 8.67 18.63
C ALA A 56 -10.84 9.95 17.78
N LYS A 57 -11.10 11.10 18.42
CA LYS A 57 -11.14 12.41 17.73
C LYS A 57 -9.81 12.76 17.06
N VAL A 58 -8.70 12.48 17.72
CA VAL A 58 -7.36 12.74 17.16
C VAL A 58 -7.13 11.87 15.93
N LEU A 59 -7.45 10.58 15.99
CA LEU A 59 -7.30 9.68 14.85
C LEU A 59 -8.20 10.07 13.67
N GLU A 60 -9.45 10.44 13.95
CA GLU A 60 -10.39 10.96 12.96
C GLU A 60 -9.84 12.21 12.27
N HIS A 61 -9.35 13.18 13.03
CA HIS A 61 -8.73 14.38 12.48
C HIS A 61 -7.52 14.06 11.58
N PHE A 62 -6.68 13.09 11.97
CA PHE A 62 -5.56 12.67 11.15
C PHE A 62 -6.01 11.98 9.85
N GLU A 63 -7.05 11.13 9.88
CA GLU A 63 -7.61 10.48 8.68
C GLU A 63 -8.26 11.50 7.75
N GLU A 64 -9.02 12.46 8.27
CA GLU A 64 -9.60 13.56 7.47
C GLU A 64 -8.50 14.37 6.76
N ARG A 65 -7.47 14.77 7.50
CA ARG A 65 -6.35 15.52 6.92
C ARG A 65 -5.59 14.70 5.88
N LEU A 66 -5.48 13.39 6.07
CA LEU A 66 -4.88 12.49 5.09
C LEU A 66 -5.74 12.39 3.83
N ALA A 67 -7.06 12.26 3.97
CA ALA A 67 -7.99 12.23 2.85
C ALA A 67 -7.95 13.53 2.04
N ASN A 68 -8.01 14.68 2.72
CA ASN A 68 -8.02 16.00 2.09
C ASN A 68 -6.74 16.34 1.32
N ARG A 69 -5.60 15.77 1.72
CA ARG A 69 -4.30 16.03 1.08
C ARG A 69 -3.88 14.92 0.13
N LYS A 70 -4.76 13.99 -0.24
CA LYS A 70 -4.38 12.84 -1.06
C LYS A 70 -3.87 13.32 -2.42
N HIS A 71 -2.67 12.88 -2.82
CA HIS A 71 -2.13 13.20 -4.14
C HIS A 71 -2.99 12.52 -5.21
N PRO A 72 -3.35 13.20 -6.32
CA PRO A 72 -4.19 12.61 -7.37
C PRO A 72 -3.53 11.43 -8.08
N ASP A 73 -2.20 11.49 -8.27
CA ASP A 73 -1.40 10.45 -8.93
C ASP A 73 -0.19 10.04 -8.05
N PRO A 74 -0.36 9.17 -7.05
CA PRO A 74 0.70 8.84 -6.10
C PRO A 74 1.81 8.00 -6.74
N TYR A 75 3.02 8.02 -6.16
CA TYR A 75 4.12 7.21 -6.68
C TYR A 75 3.89 5.72 -6.39
N ILE A 76 3.74 4.93 -7.45
CA ILE A 76 3.59 3.48 -7.38
C ILE A 76 4.88 2.81 -7.92
N PRO A 77 5.53 1.93 -7.15
CA PRO A 77 6.66 1.16 -7.64
C PRO A 77 6.31 0.37 -8.91
N VAL A 78 7.23 0.32 -9.86
CA VAL A 78 6.97 -0.19 -11.22
C VAL A 78 6.38 -1.61 -11.28
N LEU A 79 6.71 -2.49 -10.35
CA LEU A 79 6.22 -3.88 -10.29
C LEU A 79 5.00 -4.09 -9.37
N MET A 80 4.65 -3.09 -8.56
CA MET A 80 3.50 -3.16 -7.66
C MET A 80 2.20 -2.92 -8.44
N PRO A 81 1.06 -3.46 -8.00
CA PRO A 81 -0.24 -3.23 -8.65
C PRO A 81 -0.47 -1.74 -8.96
N GLY A 82 -0.84 -1.42 -10.20
CA GLY A 82 -0.98 -0.05 -10.72
C GLY A 82 0.32 0.60 -11.20
N GLY A 83 1.46 -0.08 -11.09
CA GLY A 83 2.74 0.35 -11.62
C GLY A 83 2.89 0.08 -13.13
N SER A 84 3.79 0.79 -13.79
CA SER A 84 3.93 0.73 -15.24
C SER A 84 4.45 -0.61 -15.79
N LYS A 85 5.09 -1.43 -14.96
CA LYS A 85 5.69 -2.73 -15.34
C LYS A 85 4.96 -3.94 -14.76
N VAL A 86 3.77 -3.74 -14.20
CA VAL A 86 2.91 -4.84 -13.76
C VAL A 86 2.56 -5.74 -14.94
N GLU A 87 2.61 -7.06 -14.70
CA GLU A 87 2.16 -8.10 -15.64
C GLU A 87 2.78 -8.08 -17.05
N ARG A 88 3.81 -7.25 -17.30
CA ARG A 88 4.49 -7.20 -18.60
C ARG A 88 5.03 -8.56 -19.02
N ASN A 89 5.60 -9.30 -18.07
CA ASN A 89 6.21 -10.61 -18.27
C ASN A 89 5.67 -11.61 -17.23
N ALA A 90 4.35 -11.76 -17.12
CA ALA A 90 3.77 -12.80 -16.27
C ALA A 90 4.17 -14.19 -16.80
N PRO A 91 4.78 -15.07 -15.99
CA PRO A 91 5.09 -16.41 -16.46
C PRO A 91 3.78 -17.13 -16.78
N PRO A 92 3.70 -17.86 -17.90
CA PRO A 92 2.52 -18.66 -18.19
C PRO A 92 2.34 -19.72 -17.09
N PRO A 93 1.10 -20.19 -16.85
CA PRO A 93 0.88 -21.31 -15.97
C PRO A 93 1.68 -22.52 -16.48
N MET A 94 2.49 -23.10 -15.61
CA MET A 94 3.27 -24.28 -15.94
C MET A 94 2.35 -25.49 -15.88
N PHE A 95 1.86 -25.93 -17.05
CA PHE A 95 1.05 -27.14 -17.15
C PHE A 95 1.85 -28.38 -16.72
N SER A 96 1.19 -29.30 -16.03
CA SER A 96 1.71 -30.66 -15.83
C SER A 96 1.79 -31.39 -17.17
N THR A 97 2.61 -32.44 -17.27
CA THR A 97 2.74 -33.22 -18.52
C THR A 97 1.40 -33.83 -18.95
N GLU A 98 0.57 -34.23 -18.00
CA GLU A 98 -0.76 -34.81 -18.21
C GLU A 98 -1.74 -33.77 -18.75
N GLU A 99 -1.78 -32.59 -18.15
CA GLU A 99 -2.61 -31.46 -18.62
C GLU A 99 -2.22 -31.05 -20.05
N LYS A 100 -0.92 -31.05 -20.36
CA LYS A 100 -0.43 -30.80 -21.74
C LYS A 100 -0.95 -31.85 -22.71
N GLN A 101 -0.90 -33.13 -22.34
CA GLN A 101 -1.38 -34.22 -23.20
C GLN A 101 -2.88 -34.13 -23.42
N GLN A 102 -3.67 -33.89 -22.37
CA GLN A 102 -5.12 -33.70 -22.47
C GLN A 102 -5.49 -32.53 -23.39
N VAL A 103 -4.79 -31.40 -23.28
CA VAL A 103 -4.99 -30.25 -24.18
C VAL A 103 -4.60 -30.56 -25.62
N LEU A 104 -3.51 -31.32 -25.84
CA LEU A 104 -3.11 -31.74 -27.19
C LEU A 104 -4.11 -32.71 -27.82
N ASP A 105 -4.66 -33.63 -27.03
CA ASP A 105 -5.63 -34.62 -27.49
C ASP A 105 -6.97 -33.98 -27.83
N THR A 106 -7.43 -32.98 -27.05
CA THR A 106 -8.63 -32.19 -27.39
C THR A 106 -8.44 -31.37 -28.66
N LEU A 107 -7.28 -30.70 -28.83
CA LEU A 107 -6.98 -29.91 -30.03
C LEU A 107 -6.94 -30.76 -31.32
N LYS A 108 -6.48 -32.02 -31.22
CA LYS A 108 -6.51 -33.00 -32.34
C LYS A 108 -7.93 -33.48 -32.64
N ALA A 109 -8.74 -33.72 -31.61
CA ALA A 109 -10.14 -34.11 -31.76
C ALA A 109 -10.96 -33.03 -32.49
N ASP A 110 -10.70 -31.76 -32.20
CA ASP A 110 -11.34 -30.60 -32.83
C ASP A 110 -10.78 -30.26 -34.23
N LYS A 111 -9.83 -31.04 -34.76
CA LYS A 111 -9.13 -30.83 -36.04
C LYS A 111 -8.48 -29.45 -36.20
N ILE A 112 -8.16 -28.78 -35.10
CA ILE A 112 -7.50 -27.45 -35.10
C ILE A 112 -6.01 -27.61 -35.47
N ILE A 113 -5.42 -28.74 -35.09
CA ILE A 113 -4.05 -29.14 -35.38
C ILE A 113 -4.10 -30.50 -36.06
N THR A 114 -3.23 -30.73 -37.06
CA THR A 114 -3.16 -31.99 -37.82
C THR A 114 -2.60 -33.14 -36.98
#